data_AF-A0A0G1NE37-F1
#
_entry.id   AF-A0A0G1NE37-F1
#
_cell.length_a   1.000
_cell.length_b   1.000
_cell.length_c   1.000
_cell.angle_alpha   90.00
_cell.angle_beta   90.00
_cell.angle_gamma   90.00
#
_symmetry.space_group_name_H-M   'P 1'
#
loop_
_entity.id
_entity.type
_entity.pdbx_description
1 polymer ?
#
loop_
_entity_poly.entity_id
_entity_poly.type
_entity_poly.pdbx_seq_one_letter_code
_entity_poly.pdbx_strand_id
1 'polypeptide(L)'
;MDTISQIAVTENIRKVASGIGGSGLDYVKNALEFIKGTIINKPYNDATVVAERTLRWTRTAEQVLSDGYVYKTKGCTDLVILFQALREAKGYPTNFLRVKDKSGSVNHSMAEVQIDDNWYTVDAGNSFEIKEGKLEDGESFKDFTLWKRGRDGWDIGLKPLT
;
A
#
# COMPACT_ATOMS: atom_id res chain seq x y z
N MET A 1 -21.53 -12.80 -4.28
CA MET A 1 -20.50 -12.40 -5.26
C MET A 1 -19.29 -11.99 -4.46
N ASP A 2 -18.18 -12.70 -4.59
CA ASP A 2 -16.94 -12.26 -3.96
C ASP A 2 -16.58 -10.88 -4.52
N THR A 3 -16.50 -9.89 -3.65
CA THR A 3 -16.13 -8.53 -4.04
C THR A 3 -14.72 -8.55 -4.63
N ILE A 4 -14.55 -8.03 -5.84
CA ILE A 4 -13.24 -7.82 -6.44
C ILE A 4 -12.41 -6.94 -5.48
N SER A 5 -11.16 -7.33 -5.19
CA SER A 5 -10.28 -6.64 -4.26
C SER A 5 -8.93 -6.33 -4.89
N GLN A 6 -8.38 -5.16 -4.58
CA GLN A 6 -7.03 -4.80 -5.02
C GLN A 6 -5.96 -5.66 -4.34
N ILE A 7 -6.24 -6.20 -3.16
CA ILE A 7 -5.29 -6.93 -2.33
C ILE A 7 -5.50 -8.45 -2.38
N ALA A 8 -6.17 -8.95 -3.43
CA ALA A 8 -6.45 -10.37 -3.57
C ALA A 8 -5.16 -11.21 -3.53
N VAL A 9 -5.14 -12.22 -2.66
CA VAL A 9 -3.99 -13.11 -2.47
C VAL A 9 -4.01 -14.20 -3.55
N THR A 10 -3.29 -13.95 -4.64
CA THR A 10 -3.08 -14.90 -5.75
C THR A 10 -2.01 -15.95 -5.41
N GLU A 11 -1.83 -16.94 -6.30
CA GLU A 11 -0.73 -17.89 -6.18
C GLU A 11 0.65 -17.22 -6.29
N ASN A 12 0.80 -16.25 -7.19
CA ASN A 12 2.05 -15.52 -7.37
C ASN A 12 2.39 -14.66 -6.14
N ILE A 13 1.40 -13.97 -5.57
CA ILE A 13 1.54 -13.24 -4.31
C ILE A 13 1.93 -14.21 -3.17
N ARG A 14 1.28 -15.37 -3.03
CA ARG A 14 1.67 -16.39 -2.03
C ARG A 14 3.10 -16.86 -2.21
N LYS A 15 3.52 -17.14 -3.45
CA LYS A 15 4.86 -17.59 -3.77
C LYS A 15 5.90 -16.55 -3.36
N VAL A 16 5.71 -15.29 -3.76
CA VAL A 16 6.61 -14.19 -3.37
C VAL A 16 6.61 -14.00 -1.85
N ALA A 17 5.43 -13.94 -1.23
CA ALA A 17 5.29 -13.78 0.22
C ALA A 17 5.98 -14.90 1.02
N SER A 18 5.99 -16.13 0.49
CA SER A 18 6.68 -17.28 1.11
C SER A 18 8.20 -17.20 1.02
N GLY A 19 8.73 -16.53 0.00
CA GLY A 19 10.17 -16.30 -0.19
C GLY A 19 10.74 -15.16 0.66
N ILE A 20 9.89 -14.27 1.18
CA ILE A 20 10.30 -13.22 2.12
C ILE A 20 10.50 -13.83 3.51
N GLY A 21 11.71 -13.74 4.04
CA GLY A 21 12.08 -14.30 5.34
C GLY A 21 11.56 -13.51 6.54
N GLY A 22 11.70 -14.07 7.74
CA GLY A 22 11.31 -13.45 9.01
C GLY A 22 9.85 -13.71 9.41
N SER A 23 9.49 -13.25 10.60
CA SER A 23 8.14 -13.30 11.18
C SER A 23 7.79 -11.97 11.83
N GLY A 24 6.49 -11.74 12.10
CA GLY A 24 6.03 -10.54 12.79
C GLY A 24 6.51 -9.23 12.16
N LEU A 25 7.20 -8.41 12.95
CA LEU A 25 7.79 -7.13 12.51
C LEU A 25 8.98 -7.30 11.56
N ASP A 26 9.79 -8.35 11.71
CA ASP A 26 10.90 -8.61 10.79
C ASP A 26 10.37 -8.94 9.40
N TYR A 27 9.27 -9.71 9.31
CA TYR A 27 8.58 -9.91 8.04
C TYR A 27 8.05 -8.57 7.46
N VAL A 28 7.68 -7.59 8.28
CA VAL A 28 7.20 -6.27 7.78
C VAL A 28 8.35 -5.54 7.11
N LYS A 29 9.48 -5.44 7.82
CA LYS A 29 10.70 -4.78 7.31
C LYS A 29 11.18 -5.45 6.02
N ASN A 30 11.27 -6.79 6.02
CA ASN A 30 11.73 -7.53 4.84
C ASN A 30 10.76 -7.38 3.65
N ALA A 31 9.45 -7.28 3.89
CA ALA A 31 8.49 -7.01 2.81
C ALA A 31 8.63 -5.59 2.24
N LEU A 32 8.89 -4.59 3.08
CA LEU A 32 9.17 -3.21 2.65
C LEU A 32 10.47 -3.14 1.83
N GLU A 33 11.53 -3.84 2.28
CA GLU A 33 12.79 -3.97 1.55
C GLU A 33 12.61 -4.68 0.21
N PHE A 34 11.84 -5.77 0.17
CA PHE A 34 11.49 -6.45 -1.07
C PHE A 34 10.82 -5.51 -2.07
N ILE A 35 9.79 -4.77 -1.64
CA ILE A 35 9.09 -3.81 -2.51
C ILE A 35 10.07 -2.75 -3.02
N LYS A 36 10.90 -2.18 -2.14
CA LYS A 36 11.88 -1.16 -2.47
C LYS A 36 12.94 -1.66 -3.47
N GLY A 37 13.36 -2.92 -3.35
CA GLY A 37 14.35 -3.56 -4.23
C GLY A 37 13.77 -4.07 -5.54
N THR A 38 12.47 -4.34 -5.61
CA THR A 38 11.82 -4.99 -6.76
C THR A 38 11.06 -4.00 -7.65
N ILE A 39 10.38 -3.01 -7.07
CA ILE A 39 9.48 -2.12 -7.81
C ILE A 39 10.24 -0.88 -8.31
N ILE A 40 10.31 -0.74 -9.63
CA ILE A 40 11.02 0.36 -10.28
C ILE A 40 10.17 1.64 -10.23
N ASN A 41 10.78 2.76 -9.85
CA ASN A 41 10.17 4.08 -9.92
C ASN A 41 10.42 4.72 -11.29
N LYS A 42 9.42 4.67 -12.19
CA LYS A 42 9.47 5.37 -13.49
C LYS A 42 9.27 6.88 -13.31
N PRO A 43 9.89 7.72 -14.14
CA PRO A 43 9.68 9.15 -14.10
C PRO A 43 8.22 9.52 -14.40
N TYR A 44 7.69 10.50 -13.69
CA TYR A 44 6.38 11.12 -13.97
C TYR A 44 6.63 12.48 -14.65
N ASN A 45 6.31 12.56 -15.94
CA ASN A 45 6.49 13.73 -16.81
C ASN A 45 5.44 13.73 -17.93
N ASP A 46 5.52 14.69 -18.86
CA ASP A 46 4.53 14.85 -19.92
C ASP A 46 4.39 13.61 -20.83
N ALA A 47 5.45 12.82 -21.00
CA ALA A 47 5.39 11.58 -21.78
C ALA A 47 4.69 10.44 -21.05
N THR A 48 4.62 10.49 -19.71
CA THR A 48 4.09 9.39 -18.88
C THR A 48 2.79 9.73 -18.17
N VAL A 49 2.35 11.00 -18.18
CA VAL A 49 1.15 11.46 -17.48
C VAL A 49 -0.12 10.73 -17.90
N VAL A 50 -0.29 10.47 -19.21
CA VAL A 50 -1.48 9.78 -19.72
C VAL A 50 -1.49 8.33 -19.24
N ALA A 51 -0.37 7.63 -19.36
CA ALA A 51 -0.23 6.25 -18.90
C ALA A 51 -0.44 6.13 -17.38
N GLU A 52 0.12 7.06 -16.59
CA GLU A 52 -0.08 7.09 -15.14
C GLU A 52 -1.55 7.31 -14.78
N ARG A 53 -2.25 8.24 -15.42
CA ARG A 53 -3.67 8.50 -15.15
C ARG A 53 -4.56 7.28 -15.44
N THR A 54 -4.26 6.54 -16.49
CA THR A 54 -4.97 5.30 -16.85
C THR A 54 -4.78 4.21 -15.79
N LEU A 55 -3.60 4.14 -15.16
CA LEU A 55 -3.27 3.13 -14.16
C LEU A 55 -3.65 3.53 -12.73
N ARG A 56 -3.81 4.83 -12.46
CA ARG A 56 -4.06 5.34 -11.13
C ARG A 56 -5.33 4.72 -10.54
N TRP A 57 -5.14 4.00 -9.43
CA TRP A 57 -6.21 3.34 -8.66
C TRP A 57 -6.99 2.29 -9.46
N THR A 58 -6.44 1.75 -10.54
CA THR A 58 -7.07 0.66 -11.32
C THR A 58 -6.38 -0.68 -11.18
N ARG A 59 -5.14 -0.69 -10.65
CA ARG A 59 -4.34 -1.90 -10.54
C ARG A 59 -4.65 -2.70 -9.29
N THR A 60 -4.50 -4.02 -9.39
CA THR A 60 -4.39 -4.95 -8.26
C THR A 60 -2.93 -5.15 -7.84
N ALA A 61 -2.71 -5.69 -6.64
CA ALA A 61 -1.38 -6.06 -6.16
C ALA A 61 -0.66 -7.03 -7.12
N GLU A 62 -1.39 -7.97 -7.71
CA GLU A 62 -0.84 -8.88 -8.74
C GLU A 62 -0.31 -8.11 -9.95
N GLN A 63 -1.08 -7.13 -10.44
CA GLN A 63 -0.66 -6.32 -11.59
C GLN A 63 0.55 -5.45 -11.23
N VAL A 64 0.58 -4.83 -10.05
CA VAL A 64 1.74 -4.04 -9.60
C VAL A 64 3.00 -4.91 -9.52
N LEU A 65 2.87 -6.12 -8.96
CA LEU A 65 3.97 -7.09 -8.86
C LEU A 65 4.44 -7.54 -10.25
N SER A 66 3.51 -7.92 -11.14
CA SER A 66 3.81 -8.40 -12.48
C SER A 66 4.40 -7.31 -13.39
N ASP A 67 3.90 -6.09 -13.29
CA ASP A 67 4.42 -4.94 -14.05
C ASP A 67 5.83 -4.55 -13.56
N GLY A 68 6.07 -4.69 -12.25
CA GLY A 68 7.36 -4.37 -11.63
C GLY A 68 7.68 -2.88 -11.56
N TYR A 69 6.70 -2.00 -11.73
CA TYR A 69 6.92 -0.55 -11.66
C TYR A 69 5.74 0.27 -11.15
N VAL A 70 6.08 1.46 -10.63
CA VAL A 70 5.16 2.56 -10.32
C VAL A 70 5.70 3.87 -10.89
N TYR A 71 4.85 4.90 -10.96
CA TYR A 71 5.29 6.25 -11.31
C TYR A 71 5.73 7.02 -10.07
N LYS A 72 6.92 7.63 -10.14
CA LYS A 72 7.53 8.39 -9.05
C LYS A 72 6.55 9.45 -8.53
N THR A 73 6.40 9.54 -7.21
CA THR A 73 5.47 10.44 -6.49
C THR A 73 3.96 10.14 -6.69
N LYS A 74 3.60 9.18 -7.54
CA LYS A 74 2.20 8.82 -7.84
C LYS A 74 1.83 7.38 -7.49
N GLY A 75 2.83 6.55 -7.15
CA GLY A 75 2.67 5.13 -6.87
C GLY A 75 2.23 4.76 -5.44
N CYS A 76 1.97 5.70 -4.54
CA CYS A 76 1.77 5.36 -3.12
C CYS A 76 0.64 4.35 -2.87
N THR A 77 -0.46 4.42 -3.65
CA THR A 77 -1.56 3.44 -3.53
C THR A 77 -1.13 2.07 -4.02
N ASP A 78 -0.44 1.98 -5.15
CA ASP A 78 0.04 0.70 -5.72
C ASP A 78 1.02 -0.02 -4.78
N LEU A 79 1.93 0.73 -4.16
CA LEU A 79 2.89 0.19 -3.21
C LEU A 79 2.19 -0.31 -1.93
N VAL A 80 1.19 0.43 -1.44
CA VAL A 80 0.42 0.05 -0.26
C VAL A 80 -0.40 -1.22 -0.51
N ILE A 81 -1.12 -1.33 -1.63
CA ILE A 81 -1.92 -2.54 -1.92
C ILE A 81 -1.02 -3.77 -2.13
N LEU A 82 0.16 -3.59 -2.74
CA LEU A 82 1.13 -4.68 -2.87
C LEU A 82 1.63 -5.13 -1.48
N PHE A 83 1.99 -4.17 -0.63
CA PHE A 83 2.37 -4.45 0.76
C PHE A 83 1.27 -5.23 1.50
N GLN A 84 0.02 -4.74 1.45
CA GLN A 84 -1.11 -5.42 2.09
C GLN A 84 -1.28 -6.86 1.59
N ALA A 85 -1.27 -7.09 0.27
CA ALA A 85 -1.42 -8.43 -0.28
C ALA A 85 -0.32 -9.40 0.19
N LEU A 86 0.93 -8.95 0.31
CA LEU A 86 2.02 -9.76 0.86
C LEU A 86 1.80 -10.09 2.34
N ARG A 87 1.24 -9.18 3.13
CA ARG A 87 0.91 -9.39 4.55
C ARG A 87 -0.27 -10.34 4.73
N GLU A 88 -1.35 -10.13 3.99
CA GLU A 88 -2.53 -10.99 4.00
C GLU A 88 -2.18 -12.43 3.58
N ALA A 89 -1.23 -12.60 2.65
CA ALA A 89 -0.73 -13.92 2.26
C ALA A 89 -0.06 -14.72 3.39
N LYS A 90 0.39 -14.03 4.45
CA LYS A 90 0.92 -14.64 5.68
C LYS A 90 -0.11 -14.69 6.82
N GLY A 91 -1.35 -14.28 6.55
CA GLY A 91 -2.41 -14.23 7.56
C GLY A 91 -2.28 -13.06 8.54
N TYR A 92 -1.59 -11.98 8.16
CA TYR A 92 -1.56 -10.75 8.95
C TYR A 92 -2.63 -9.78 8.44
N PRO A 93 -3.69 -9.52 9.22
CA PRO A 93 -4.75 -8.60 8.83
C PRO A 93 -4.21 -7.19 8.56
N THR A 94 -4.78 -6.51 7.58
CA THR A 94 -4.39 -5.16 7.21
C THR A 94 -5.57 -4.22 7.03
N ASN A 95 -5.32 -2.91 7.19
CA ASN A 95 -6.22 -1.86 6.72
C ASN A 95 -5.48 -0.95 5.73
N PHE A 96 -6.20 -0.49 4.73
CA PHE A 96 -5.78 0.60 3.87
C PHE A 96 -6.15 1.94 4.51
N LEU A 97 -5.18 2.85 4.57
CA LEU A 97 -5.39 4.22 5.02
C LEU A 97 -5.19 5.20 3.88
N ARG A 98 -6.09 6.16 3.77
CA ARG A 98 -5.87 7.39 3.02
C ARG A 98 -5.78 8.54 4.01
N VAL A 99 -4.74 9.36 3.87
CA VAL A 99 -4.38 10.38 4.84
C VAL A 99 -4.29 11.77 4.20
N LYS A 100 -4.42 12.80 5.04
CA LYS A 100 -4.25 14.22 4.67
C LYS A 100 -2.96 14.76 5.25
N ASP A 101 -2.25 15.58 4.49
CA ASP A 101 -1.17 16.40 5.05
C ASP A 101 -1.71 17.58 5.88
N LYS A 102 -0.79 18.36 6.47
CA LYS A 102 -1.11 19.58 7.23
C LYS A 102 -1.90 20.64 6.47
N SER A 103 -1.84 20.66 5.13
CA SER A 103 -2.64 21.56 4.30
C SER A 103 -4.08 21.09 4.12
N GLY A 104 -4.41 19.88 4.59
CA GLY A 104 -5.69 19.22 4.37
C GLY A 104 -5.78 18.48 3.05
N SER A 105 -4.70 18.42 2.26
CA SER A 105 -4.66 17.76 0.96
C SER A 105 -4.61 16.23 1.12
N VAL A 106 -5.58 15.53 0.55
CA VAL A 106 -5.65 14.06 0.56
C VAL A 106 -4.73 13.48 -0.52
N ASN A 107 -3.45 13.34 -0.23
CA ASN A 107 -2.44 13.00 -1.24
C ASN A 107 -1.71 11.68 -1.01
N HIS A 108 -1.80 11.08 0.18
CA HIS A 108 -0.97 9.91 0.51
C HIS A 108 -1.76 8.70 1.00
N SER A 109 -1.19 7.51 0.80
CA SER A 109 -1.74 6.23 1.23
C SER A 109 -0.76 5.53 2.18
N MET A 110 -1.28 4.88 3.20
CA MET A 110 -0.53 4.09 4.18
C MET A 110 -1.28 2.77 4.43
N ALA A 111 -0.66 1.84 5.16
CA ALA A 111 -1.31 0.63 5.65
C ALA A 111 -1.30 0.60 7.18
N GLU A 112 -2.24 -0.13 7.76
CA GLU A 112 -2.09 -0.70 9.10
C GLU A 112 -1.93 -2.21 8.96
N VAL A 113 -1.12 -2.83 9.81
CA VAL A 113 -0.96 -4.28 9.86
C VAL A 113 -1.04 -4.74 11.31
N GLN A 114 -1.76 -5.83 11.55
CA GLN A 114 -1.81 -6.49 12.84
C GLN A 114 -0.72 -7.55 12.92
N ILE A 115 0.04 -7.52 14.01
CA ILE A 115 1.08 -8.50 14.35
C ILE A 115 0.84 -8.88 15.79
N ASP A 116 0.55 -10.17 16.01
CA ASP A 116 0.04 -10.68 17.28
C ASP A 116 -1.18 -9.82 17.73
N ASP A 117 -1.14 -9.24 18.93
CA ASP A 117 -2.22 -8.42 19.47
C ASP A 117 -2.07 -6.91 19.18
N ASN A 118 -1.01 -6.50 18.46
CA ASN A 118 -0.69 -5.10 18.25
C ASN A 118 -0.88 -4.67 16.79
N TRP A 119 -1.31 -3.42 16.62
CA TRP A 119 -1.41 -2.78 15.31
C TRP A 119 -0.20 -1.90 15.05
N TYR A 120 0.20 -1.81 13.79
CA TYR A 120 1.30 -0.97 13.34
C TYR A 120 0.87 -0.18 12.10
N THR A 121 1.06 1.13 12.12
CA THR A 121 0.89 1.99 10.95
C THR A 121 2.19 2.00 10.13
N VAL A 122 2.08 1.77 8.83
CA VAL A 122 3.19 1.57 7.90
C VAL A 122 3.06 2.48 6.69
N ASP A 123 4.08 3.28 6.44
CA ASP A 123 4.19 4.10 5.24
C ASP A 123 4.93 3.36 4.12
N ALA A 124 4.28 2.36 3.50
CA ALA A 124 4.86 1.62 2.37
C ALA A 124 4.95 2.44 1.07
N GLY A 125 4.28 3.61 1.01
CA GLY A 125 4.14 4.40 -0.20
C GLY A 125 5.17 5.53 -0.36
N ASN A 126 5.92 5.86 0.69
CA ASN A 126 6.88 6.97 0.67
C ASN A 126 8.13 6.71 1.54
N SER A 127 7.99 6.75 2.87
CA SER A 127 9.15 6.71 3.78
C SER A 127 9.60 5.31 4.21
N PHE A 128 8.77 4.28 4.01
CA PHE A 128 8.99 2.90 4.47
C PHE A 128 9.17 2.80 5.99
N GLU A 129 8.55 3.73 6.74
CA GLU A 129 8.58 3.75 8.20
C GLU A 129 7.41 2.97 8.81
N ILE A 130 7.62 2.54 10.06
CA ILE A 130 6.67 1.77 10.86
C ILE A 130 6.52 2.49 12.20
N LYS A 131 5.27 2.70 12.64
CA LYS A 131 4.91 3.22 13.97
C LYS A 131 3.98 2.23 14.63
N GLU A 132 4.19 1.95 15.90
CA GLU A 132 3.25 1.18 16.71
C GLU A 132 1.95 1.96 16.94
N GLY A 133 0.83 1.26 16.92
CA GLY A 133 -0.53 1.80 17.01
C GLY A 133 -1.23 1.96 15.65
N LYS A 134 -2.56 2.00 15.71
CA LYS A 134 -3.41 2.51 14.63
C LYS A 134 -3.29 4.02 14.55
N LEU A 135 -3.66 4.59 13.42
CA LEU A 135 -3.81 6.03 13.29
C LEU A 135 -5.25 6.42 13.65
N GLU A 136 -5.49 6.92 14.86
CA GLU A 136 -6.84 7.32 15.28
C GLU A 136 -7.17 8.78 14.95
N ASP A 137 -8.46 9.13 15.05
CA ASP A 137 -8.92 10.49 14.82
C ASP A 137 -8.25 11.47 15.79
N GLY A 138 -7.64 12.52 15.26
CA GLY A 138 -6.89 13.52 16.02
C GLY A 138 -5.42 13.17 16.27
N GLU A 139 -4.98 11.95 15.94
CA GLU A 139 -3.57 11.59 15.95
C GLU A 139 -2.89 11.94 14.63
N SER A 140 -1.56 12.04 14.69
CA SER A 140 -0.74 12.15 13.49
C SER A 140 0.31 11.04 13.37
N PHE A 141 0.56 10.64 12.14
CA PHE A 141 1.77 9.94 11.72
C PHE A 141 2.62 10.97 10.98
N LYS A 142 3.68 11.47 11.61
CA LYS A 142 4.41 12.66 11.16
C LYS A 142 3.42 13.84 10.98
N ASP A 143 3.28 14.27 9.73
CA ASP A 143 2.47 15.40 9.28
C ASP A 143 1.15 14.95 8.65
N PHE A 144 0.83 13.66 8.75
CA PHE A 144 -0.37 13.08 8.17
C PHE A 144 -1.41 12.74 9.23
N THR A 145 -2.68 13.02 8.92
CA THR A 145 -3.85 12.65 9.73
C THR A 145 -4.79 11.74 8.93
N LEU A 146 -5.55 10.89 9.61
CA LEU A 146 -6.48 9.97 8.96
C LEU A 146 -7.57 10.73 8.19
N TRP A 147 -7.87 10.30 6.96
CA TRP A 147 -9.07 10.74 6.24
C TRP A 147 -10.07 9.62 6.06
N LYS A 148 -9.61 8.45 5.62
CA LYS A 148 -10.43 7.25 5.45
C LYS A 148 -9.62 6.00 5.75
N ARG A 149 -10.31 5.00 6.30
CA ARG A 149 -9.84 3.65 6.53
C ARG A 149 -10.78 2.69 5.79
N GLY A 150 -10.23 1.63 5.22
CA GLY A 150 -11.00 0.55 4.60
C GLY A 150 -10.12 -0.65 4.30
N ARG A 151 -10.66 -1.63 3.57
CA ARG A 151 -9.90 -2.83 3.17
C ARG A 151 -8.80 -2.49 2.17
N ASP A 152 -9.16 -1.77 1.11
CA ASP A 152 -8.27 -1.36 0.01
C ASP A 152 -8.72 0.00 -0.57
N GLY A 153 -8.02 0.49 -1.60
CA GLY A 153 -8.35 1.77 -2.22
C GLY A 153 -9.74 1.80 -2.86
N TRP A 154 -10.20 0.68 -3.44
CA TRP A 154 -11.53 0.59 -4.04
C TRP A 154 -12.64 0.60 -3.00
N ASP A 155 -12.43 -0.07 -1.88
CA ASP A 155 -13.34 -0.11 -0.74
C ASP A 155 -13.63 1.30 -0.19
N ILE A 156 -12.62 2.18 -0.12
CA ILE A 156 -12.81 3.57 0.32
C ILE A 156 -13.30 4.52 -0.80
N GLY A 157 -13.52 3.99 -2.01
CA GLY A 157 -14.07 4.70 -3.16
C GLY A 157 -13.06 5.38 -4.08
N LEU A 158 -11.76 5.02 -4.05
CA LEU A 158 -10.82 5.47 -5.07
C LEU A 158 -11.16 4.83 -6.42
N LYS A 159 -11.28 5.67 -7.46
CA LYS A 159 -11.67 5.25 -8.81
C LYS A 159 -10.84 6.01 -9.84
N PRO A 160 -10.54 5.40 -11.00
CA PRO A 160 -9.80 6.06 -12.08
C PRO A 160 -10.34 7.46 -12.37
N LEU A 161 -9.44 8.37 -12.71
CA LEU A 161 -9.80 9.71 -13.13
C LEU A 161 -10.45 9.62 -14.51
N THR A 162 -11.75 9.91 -14.57
CA THR A 162 -12.50 10.11 -15.82
C THR A 162 -12.15 11.44 -16.46
#